data_AF-A0A964GLZ5-F1
#
_entry.id   AF-A0A964GLZ5-F1
#
_cell.length_a   1.000
_cell.length_b   1.000
_cell.length_c   1.000
_cell.angle_alpha   90.00
_cell.angle_beta   90.00
_cell.angle_gamma   90.00
#
_symmetry.space_group_name_H-M   'P 1'
#
loop_
_entity.id
_entity.type
_entity.pdbx_description
1 polymer ?
#
loop_
_entity_poly.entity_id
_entity_poly.type
_entity_poly.pdbx_seq_one_letter_code
_entity_poly.pdbx_strand_id
1 'polypeptide(L)' 'LLVAGKRVTGFSWTEEILAGVARSMPYNAEQEMKMRGARYQKALLPFMSYVVAEGRLITGQNPGSAKATAKQVVQALARR' A
#
# COMPACT_ATOMS: atom_id res chain seq x y z
N LEU A 1 -13.71 7.60 7.88
CA LEU A 1 -12.31 7.14 8.09
C LEU A 1 -11.44 7.64 6.94
N LEU A 2 -10.14 7.91 7.17
CA LEU A 2 -9.21 8.49 6.18
C LEU A 2 -9.18 7.73 4.85
N VAL A 3 -9.24 6.40 4.88
CA VAL A 3 -9.04 5.52 3.71
C VAL A 3 -10.34 5.10 3.00
N ALA A 4 -11.51 5.41 3.57
CA ALA A 4 -12.79 4.97 3.02
C ALA A 4 -13.02 5.53 1.61
N GLY A 5 -13.34 4.67 0.65
CA GLY A 5 -13.54 4.99 -0.76
C GLY A 5 -12.27 5.32 -1.56
N LYS A 6 -11.11 5.43 -0.91
CA LYS A 6 -9.83 5.79 -1.56
C LYS A 6 -9.09 4.56 -2.06
N ARG A 7 -8.35 4.71 -3.17
CA ARG A 7 -7.39 3.70 -3.60
C ARG A 7 -6.17 3.76 -2.69
N VAL A 8 -5.72 2.59 -2.25
CA VAL A 8 -4.52 2.42 -1.41
C VAL A 8 -3.79 1.14 -1.79
N THR A 9 -2.52 1.06 -1.43
CA THR A 9 -1.76 -0.18 -1.39
C THR A 9 -1.00 -0.28 -0.07
N GLY A 10 -0.32 -1.40 0.15
CA GLY A 10 0.47 -1.72 1.34
C GLY A 10 1.06 -3.11 1.17
N PHE A 11 1.80 -3.61 2.16
CA PHE A 11 2.36 -4.95 2.07
C PHE A 11 1.21 -5.96 2.02
N SER A 12 1.17 -6.76 0.96
CA SER A 12 0.02 -7.62 0.70
C SER A 12 0.04 -8.85 1.60
N TRP A 13 -1.14 -9.40 1.88
CA TRP A 13 -1.22 -10.65 2.66
C TRP A 13 -0.50 -11.80 1.96
N THR A 14 -0.46 -11.78 0.61
CA THR A 14 0.32 -12.72 -0.18
C THR A 14 1.82 -12.60 0.09
N GLU A 15 2.34 -11.37 0.21
CA GLU A 15 3.75 -11.14 0.55
C GLU A 15 4.06 -11.56 1.99
N GLU A 16 3.15 -11.35 2.95
CA GLU A 16 3.28 -11.85 4.33
C GLU A 16 3.42 -13.39 4.39
N ILE A 17 2.61 -14.10 3.59
CA ILE A 17 2.65 -15.57 3.49
C ILE A 17 3.98 -16.01 2.87
N LEU A 18 4.38 -15.41 1.74
CA LEU A 18 5.60 -15.77 1.03
C LEU A 18 6.87 -15.43 1.81
N ALA A 19 6.84 -14.37 2.61
CA ALA A 19 7.93 -14.00 3.52
C ALA A 19 7.94 -14.86 4.81
N GLY A 20 6.95 -15.74 5.01
CA GLY A 20 6.90 -16.65 6.15
C GLY A 20 6.53 -15.99 7.49
N VAL A 21 6.06 -14.74 7.47
CA VAL A 21 5.80 -13.93 8.67
C VAL A 21 4.31 -13.75 8.98
N ALA A 22 3.41 -14.20 8.10
CA ALA A 22 1.96 -14.07 8.27
C ALA A 22 1.43 -14.55 9.63
N ARG A 23 1.99 -15.62 10.19
CA ARG A 23 1.58 -16.16 11.51
C ARG A 23 2.07 -15.33 12.70
N SER A 24 3.09 -14.51 12.49
CA SER A 24 3.65 -13.62 13.50
C SER A 24 3.01 -12.23 13.47
N MET A 25 2.25 -11.91 12.43
CA MET A 25 1.57 -10.63 12.32
C MET A 25 0.35 -10.59 13.23
N PRO A 26 0.14 -9.51 14.00
CA PRO A 26 -0.99 -9.40 14.92
C PRO A 26 -2.34 -9.27 14.20
N TYR A 27 -2.34 -8.91 12.92
CA TYR A 27 -3.54 -8.79 12.09
C TYR A 27 -3.17 -8.77 10.60
N ASN A 28 -4.16 -8.96 9.73
CA ASN A 28 -4.02 -8.83 8.28
C ASN A 28 -4.31 -7.37 7.86
N ALA A 29 -3.25 -6.59 7.60
CA ALA A 29 -3.38 -5.18 7.23
C ALA A 29 -4.16 -4.96 5.91
N GLU A 30 -3.99 -5.84 4.91
CA GLU A 30 -4.75 -5.77 3.65
C GLU A 30 -6.26 -5.92 3.91
N GLN A 31 -6.63 -6.88 4.77
CA GLN A 31 -8.02 -7.10 5.16
C GLN A 31 -8.59 -5.93 5.98
N GLU A 32 -7.84 -5.43 6.97
CA GLU A 32 -8.24 -4.26 7.77
C GLU A 32 -8.53 -3.04 6.90
N MET A 33 -7.69 -2.76 5.90
CA MET A 33 -7.92 -1.64 4.97
C MET A 33 -9.20 -1.82 4.16
N LYS A 34 -9.45 -3.04 3.65
CA LYS A 34 -10.69 -3.36 2.92
C LYS A 34 -11.93 -3.21 3.81
N MET A 35 -11.89 -3.70 5.05
CA MET A 35 -12.99 -3.56 6.02
C MET A 35 -13.29 -2.09 6.35
N ARG A 36 -12.26 -1.24 6.38
CA ARG A 36 -12.39 0.22 6.56
C ARG A 36 -12.86 0.96 5.30
N GLY A 37 -13.24 0.23 4.24
CA GLY A 37 -13.80 0.75 3.01
C GLY A 37 -12.76 1.19 1.97
N ALA A 38 -11.48 0.83 2.12
CA ALA A 38 -10.46 1.17 1.15
C ALA A 38 -10.57 0.32 -0.12
N ARG A 39 -10.33 0.93 -1.28
CA ARG A 39 -10.18 0.24 -2.57
C ARG A 39 -8.74 -0.26 -2.72
N TYR A 40 -8.42 -1.32 -1.99
CA TYR A 40 -7.07 -1.88 -1.93
C TYR A 40 -6.59 -2.41 -3.29
N GLN A 41 -5.38 -2.04 -3.69
CA GLN A 41 -4.71 -2.48 -4.92
C GLN A 41 -3.32 -3.03 -4.59
N LYS A 42 -2.82 -3.94 -5.42
CA LYS A 42 -1.47 -4.51 -5.32
C LYS A 42 -0.93 -4.84 -6.70
N ALA A 43 0.39 -4.95 -6.82
CA ALA A 43 1.06 -5.47 -8.00
C ALA A 43 0.55 -6.88 -8.34
N LEU A 44 0.61 -7.20 -9.64
CA LEU A 44 0.27 -8.52 -10.15
C LEU A 44 1.21 -9.60 -9.61
N LEU A 45 2.50 -9.29 -9.54
CA LEU A 45 3.53 -10.18 -8.98
C LEU A 45 3.95 -9.67 -7.59
N PRO A 46 4.08 -10.56 -6.59
CA PRO A 46 4.60 -10.20 -5.27
C PRO A 46 5.98 -9.54 -5.35
N PHE A 47 6.30 -8.67 -4.38
CA PHE A 47 7.59 -7.99 -4.25
C PHE A 47 7.96 -7.02 -5.38
N MET A 48 7.09 -6.83 -6.38
CA MET A 48 7.25 -5.77 -7.37
C MET A 48 6.95 -4.40 -6.76
N SER A 49 7.69 -3.39 -7.21
CA SER A 49 7.45 -1.99 -6.84
C SER A 49 6.04 -1.55 -7.27
N TYR A 50 5.23 -1.06 -6.34
CA TYR A 50 3.87 -0.60 -6.61
C TYR A 50 3.47 0.55 -5.69
N VAL A 51 2.92 1.61 -6.29
CA VAL A 51 2.58 2.85 -5.61
C VAL A 51 1.20 3.30 -6.07
N VAL A 52 0.38 3.72 -5.12
CA VAL A 52 -0.93 4.33 -5.38
C VAL A 52 -0.91 5.76 -4.85
N ALA A 53 -1.29 6.71 -5.71
CA ALA A 53 -1.47 8.11 -5.36
C ALA A 53 -2.93 8.52 -5.58
N GLU A 54 -3.62 8.87 -4.49
CA GLU A 54 -5.01 9.32 -4.47
C GLU A 54 -5.09 10.72 -3.82
N GLY A 55 -4.93 11.76 -4.64
CA GLY A 55 -4.82 13.14 -4.16
C GLY A 55 -3.60 13.30 -3.24
N ARG A 56 -3.84 13.54 -1.94
CA ARG A 56 -2.79 13.67 -0.91
C ARG A 56 -2.51 12.38 -0.14
N LEU A 57 -3.19 11.28 -0.46
CA LEU A 57 -2.92 9.98 0.13
C LEU A 57 -2.03 9.17 -0.82
N ILE A 58 -0.79 8.93 -0.40
CA ILE A 58 0.21 8.22 -1.20
C ILE A 58 0.67 7.01 -0.39
N THR A 59 0.59 5.83 -1.00
CA THR A 59 0.91 4.55 -0.35
C THR A 59 1.80 3.71 -1.25
N GLY A 60 2.72 2.95 -0.66
CA GLY A 60 3.61 2.04 -1.37
C GLY A 60 3.50 0.62 -0.81
N GLN A 61 3.62 -0.38 -1.68
CA GLN A 61 3.34 -1.77 -1.33
C GLN A 61 4.43 -2.39 -0.44
N ASN A 62 5.71 -2.22 -0.79
CA ASN A 62 6.80 -2.96 -0.16
C ASN A 62 8.09 -2.12 -0.11
N PRO A 63 9.21 -2.60 0.48
CA PRO A 63 10.46 -1.85 0.52
C PRO A 63 10.96 -1.41 -0.86
N GLY A 64 10.78 -2.25 -1.90
CA GLY A 64 11.09 -1.90 -3.29
C GLY A 64 10.27 -0.74 -3.87
N SER A 65 9.19 -0.35 -3.19
CA SER A 65 8.33 0.77 -3.56
C SER A 65 8.80 2.11 -2.96
N ALA A 66 9.71 2.10 -1.97
CA ALA A 66 10.08 3.29 -1.20
C ALA A 66 10.52 4.49 -2.06
N LYS A 67 11.43 4.27 -3.04
CA LYS A 67 11.92 5.32 -3.94
C LYS A 67 10.79 5.92 -4.80
N ALA A 68 9.90 5.07 -5.30
CA ALA A 68 8.77 5.50 -6.14
C ALA A 68 7.74 6.27 -5.30
N THR A 69 7.43 5.80 -4.09
CA THR A 69 6.56 6.50 -3.12
C THR A 69 7.09 7.89 -2.81
N ALA A 70 8.39 8.02 -2.50
CA ALA A 70 9.01 9.31 -2.20
C ALA A 70 8.92 10.29 -3.39
N LYS A 71 9.16 9.82 -4.62
CA LYS A 71 8.99 10.64 -5.84
C LYS A 71 7.55 11.15 -5.99
N GLN A 72 6.55 10.31 -5.73
CA GLN A 72 5.14 10.73 -5.77
C GLN A 72 4.82 11.78 -4.70
N VAL A 73 5.38 11.64 -3.50
CA VAL A 73 5.23 12.64 -2.42
C VAL A 73 5.80 13.99 -2.84
N VAL A 74 7.04 14.02 -3.35
CA VAL A 74 7.68 15.26 -3.85
C VAL A 74 6.84 15.89 -4.94
N GLN A 75 6.36 15.09 -5.90
CA GLN A 75 5.50 15.58 -6.98
C GLN A 75 4.18 16.17 -6.47
N ALA A 76 3.54 15.53 -5.48
CA ALA A 76 2.30 16.03 -4.89
C ALA A 76 2.49 17.34 -4.11
N LEU A 77 3.67 17.55 -3.50
CA LEU A 77 4.00 18.79 -2.80
C LEU A 77 4.37 19.92 -3.76
N ALA A 78 4.98 19.62 -4.90
CA ALA A 78 5.38 20.59 -5.92
C ALA A 78 4.20 21.16 -6.72
N ARG A 79 3.04 20.50 -6.74
CA ARG A 79 1.80 20.96 -7.41
C ARG A 79 0.99 21.95 -6.55
N ARG A 80 1.64 22.64 -5.62
CA ARG A 80 1.02 23.64 -4.75
C ARG A 80 1.09 25.03 -5.37
#